data_AF-A0A2T1LRU9-F1
#
_entry.id   AF-A0A2T1LRU9-F1
#
_cell.length_a   1.000
_cell.length_b   1.000
_cell.length_c   1.000
_cell.angle_alpha   90.00
_cell.angle_beta   90.00
_cell.angle_gamma   90.00
#
_symmetry.space_group_name_H-M   'P 1'
#
loop_
_entity.id
_entity.type
_entity.pdbx_description
1 polymer ?
#
loop_
_entity_poly.entity_id
_entity_poly.type
_entity_poly.pdbx_seq_one_letter_code
_entity_poly.pdbx_strand_id
1 'polypeptide(L)'
;MQTVSDNLRSWADDIAELLKQLLQASSIKASEWMGEDMWGELDEYSRQIQSKVLNEYRQFSSVLEILFKEQPENTIKTFQEEKKIILSVIQQEWNQHTYFRNCDQALSKAKEALNTQIALLKSVF
;
A
#
# COMPACT_ATOMS: atom_id res chain seq x y z
N MET A 1 28.48 -3.09 -2.82
CA MET A 1 27.87 -4.18 -2.03
C MET A 1 26.45 -3.73 -1.73
N GLN A 2 25.44 -4.43 -2.23
CA GLN A 2 24.03 -4.05 -2.06
C GLN A 2 23.59 -4.52 -0.68
N THR A 3 23.08 -3.61 0.16
CA THR A 3 22.64 -3.95 1.51
C THR A 3 21.25 -4.56 1.49
N VAL A 4 20.85 -5.25 2.56
CA VAL A 4 19.46 -5.74 2.73
C VAL A 4 18.46 -4.59 2.62
N SER A 5 18.81 -3.42 3.16
CA SER A 5 18.02 -2.19 3.07
C SER A 5 17.87 -1.69 1.62
N ASP A 6 18.91 -1.79 0.80
CA ASP A 6 18.83 -1.41 -0.63
C ASP A 6 17.91 -2.34 -1.41
N ASN A 7 17.95 -3.65 -1.12
CA ASN A 7 17.06 -4.63 -1.74
C ASN A 7 15.59 -4.40 -1.35
N LEU A 8 15.32 -4.14 -0.07
CA LEU A 8 13.97 -3.84 0.41
C LEU A 8 13.42 -2.54 -0.19
N ARG A 9 14.29 -1.54 -0.39
CA ARG A 9 13.91 -0.30 -1.05
C ARG A 9 13.54 -0.52 -2.52
N SER A 10 14.36 -1.27 -3.26
CA SER A 10 14.04 -1.63 -4.64
C SER A 10 12.71 -2.39 -4.73
N TRP A 11 12.45 -3.31 -3.80
CA TRP A 11 11.18 -4.04 -3.78
C TRP A 11 9.98 -3.14 -3.48
N ALA A 12 10.14 -2.16 -2.58
CA ALA A 12 9.11 -1.15 -2.33
C ALA A 12 8.84 -0.28 -3.57
N ASP A 13 9.88 0.07 -4.34
CA ASP A 13 9.74 0.80 -5.60
C ASP A 13 8.98 -0.03 -6.66
N ASP A 14 9.24 -1.33 -6.75
CA ASP A 14 8.51 -2.25 -7.64
C ASP A 14 7.02 -2.34 -7.27
N ILE A 15 6.71 -2.43 -5.96
CA ILE A 15 5.33 -2.39 -5.46
C ILE A 15 4.68 -1.04 -5.77
N ALA A 16 5.41 0.07 -5.63
CA ALA A 16 4.90 1.40 -5.93
C ALA A 16 4.54 1.57 -7.42
N GLU A 17 5.29 0.95 -8.33
CA GLU A 17 4.95 0.96 -9.76
C GLU A 17 3.74 0.07 -10.07
N LEU A 18 3.59 -1.08 -9.41
CA LEU A 18 2.39 -1.91 -9.52
C LEU A 18 1.14 -1.19 -8.98
N LEU A 19 1.26 -0.48 -7.85
CA LEU A 19 0.18 0.35 -7.30
C LEU A 19 -0.23 1.45 -8.26
N LYS A 20 0.73 2.09 -8.93
CA LYS A 20 0.47 3.10 -9.95
C LYS A 20 -0.27 2.51 -11.14
N GLN A 21 0.13 1.33 -11.63
CA GLN A 21 -0.58 0.63 -12.71
C GLN A 21 -2.03 0.30 -12.32
N LEU A 22 -2.24 -0.20 -11.09
CA LEU A 22 -3.58 -0.46 -10.56
C LEU A 22 -4.42 0.83 -10.56
N LEU A 23 -3.90 1.90 -9.94
CA LEU A 23 -4.64 3.15 -9.76
C LEU A 23 -4.87 3.95 -11.04
N GLN A 24 -4.09 3.69 -12.11
CA GLN A 24 -4.36 4.21 -13.44
C GLN A 24 -5.60 3.58 -14.09
N ALA A 25 -5.95 2.35 -13.70
CA ALA A 25 -7.12 1.63 -14.19
C ALA A 25 -8.30 1.64 -13.19
N SER A 26 -8.07 2.06 -11.94
CA SER A 26 -9.08 2.26 -10.91
C SER A 26 -9.88 3.56 -11.12
N SER A 27 -11.01 3.66 -10.41
CA SER A 27 -11.74 4.91 -10.25
C SER A 27 -12.24 5.08 -8.82
N ILE A 28 -12.41 6.34 -8.41
CA ILE A 28 -13.11 6.71 -7.17
C ILE A 28 -14.30 7.58 -7.58
N LYS A 29 -15.47 7.25 -7.05
CA LYS A 29 -16.73 7.96 -7.33
C LYS A 29 -17.21 8.64 -6.06
N ALA A 30 -17.69 9.88 -6.20
CA ALA A 30 -18.34 10.57 -5.10
C ALA A 30 -19.68 9.88 -4.77
N SER A 31 -19.91 9.62 -3.48
CA SER A 31 -21.24 9.20 -3.01
C SER A 31 -22.15 10.42 -2.91
N GLU A 32 -23.23 10.43 -3.69
CA GLU A 32 -24.24 11.49 -3.63
C GLU A 32 -25.03 11.51 -2.31
N TRP A 33 -25.04 10.39 -1.57
CA TRP A 33 -25.96 10.19 -0.43
C TRP A 33 -25.28 10.10 0.94
N MET A 34 -23.99 9.75 1.01
CA MET A 34 -23.30 9.50 2.29
C MET A 34 -22.06 10.36 2.53
N GLY A 35 -21.67 11.22 1.60
CA GLY A 35 -20.53 12.13 1.77
C GLY A 35 -19.14 11.46 1.78
N GLU A 36 -19.09 10.13 1.69
CA GLU A 36 -17.86 9.33 1.59
C GLU A 36 -17.67 8.82 0.16
N ASP A 37 -16.50 9.07 -0.42
CA ASP A 37 -16.16 8.57 -1.75
C ASP A 37 -16.06 7.03 -1.75
N MET A 38 -16.26 6.39 -2.89
CA MET A 38 -16.28 4.93 -3.01
C MET A 38 -15.38 4.45 -4.16
N TRP A 39 -14.78 3.28 -3.98
CA TRP A 39 -14.07 2.62 -5.08
C TRP A 39 -15.04 2.19 -6.18
N GLY A 40 -14.67 2.50 -7.42
CA GLY A 40 -15.34 1.96 -8.59
C GLY A 40 -15.06 0.46 -8.77
N GLU A 41 -15.86 -0.18 -9.60
CA GLU A 41 -15.64 -1.58 -9.95
C GLU A 41 -14.37 -1.74 -10.79
N LEU A 42 -13.57 -2.76 -10.46
CA LEU A 42 -12.40 -3.15 -11.24
C LEU A 42 -12.79 -4.13 -12.35
N ASP A 43 -12.29 -3.87 -13.55
CA ASP A 43 -12.37 -4.81 -14.66
C ASP A 43 -11.42 -6.01 -14.47
N GLU A 44 -11.51 -7.00 -15.36
CA GLU A 44 -10.72 -8.24 -15.25
C GLU A 44 -9.21 -7.97 -15.27
N TYR A 45 -8.77 -7.06 -16.13
CA TYR A 45 -7.35 -6.68 -16.25
C TYR A 45 -6.83 -6.04 -14.96
N SER A 46 -7.58 -5.09 -14.40
CA SER A 46 -7.23 -4.40 -13.14
C SER A 46 -7.24 -5.37 -11.96
N ARG A 47 -8.15 -6.36 -11.94
CA ARG A 47 -8.14 -7.43 -10.93
C ARG A 47 -6.90 -8.31 -11.00
N GLN A 48 -6.34 -8.54 -12.18
CA GLN A 48 -5.06 -9.25 -12.32
C GLN A 48 -3.91 -8.44 -11.73
N ILE A 49 -3.86 -7.13 -12.00
CA ILE A 49 -2.86 -6.23 -11.40
C ILE A 49 -3.03 -6.19 -9.87
N GLN A 50 -4.28 -6.07 -9.39
CA GLN A 50 -4.61 -6.12 -7.98
C GLN A 50 -4.08 -7.40 -7.32
N SER A 51 -4.33 -8.56 -7.91
CA SER A 51 -3.85 -9.84 -7.40
C SER A 51 -2.32 -9.87 -7.32
N LYS A 52 -1.64 -9.38 -8.36
CA LYS A 52 -0.18 -9.30 -8.42
C LYS A 52 0.38 -8.40 -7.32
N VAL A 53 -0.11 -7.16 -7.20
CA VAL A 53 0.38 -6.22 -6.19
C VAL A 53 0.07 -6.68 -4.77
N LEU A 54 -1.08 -7.33 -4.55
CA LEU A 54 -1.42 -7.91 -3.25
C LEU A 54 -0.46 -9.04 -2.85
N ASN A 55 -0.10 -9.91 -3.79
CA ASN A 55 0.85 -10.99 -3.53
C ASN A 55 2.25 -10.45 -3.22
N GLU A 56 2.74 -9.52 -4.04
CA GLU A 56 4.04 -8.87 -3.82
C GLU A 56 4.08 -8.16 -2.46
N TYR A 57 3.05 -7.38 -2.15
CA TYR A 57 2.98 -6.66 -0.90
C TYR A 57 2.90 -7.58 0.32
N ARG A 58 2.20 -8.72 0.22
CA ARG A 58 2.15 -9.71 1.31
C ARG A 58 3.52 -10.28 1.61
N GLN A 59 4.26 -10.67 0.58
CA GLN A 59 5.61 -11.21 0.74
C GLN A 59 6.55 -10.17 1.35
N PHE A 60 6.53 -8.95 0.82
CA PHE A 60 7.28 -7.81 1.36
C PHE A 60 6.93 -7.54 2.83
N SER A 61 5.63 -7.42 3.15
CA SER A 61 5.16 -7.17 4.51
C SER A 61 5.56 -8.28 5.48
N SER A 62 5.56 -9.55 5.07
CA SER A 62 5.98 -10.66 5.94
C SER A 62 7.46 -10.58 6.28
N VAL A 63 8.31 -10.16 5.34
CA VAL A 63 9.74 -9.92 5.63
C VAL A 63 9.90 -8.78 6.63
N LEU A 64 9.18 -7.67 6.43
CA LEU A 64 9.21 -6.54 7.37
C LEU A 64 8.71 -6.93 8.77
N GLU A 65 7.65 -7.72 8.87
CA GLU A 65 7.13 -8.22 10.15
C GLU A 65 8.19 -9.01 10.93
N ILE A 66 8.98 -9.83 10.24
CA ILE A 66 10.08 -10.57 10.87
C ILE A 66 11.16 -9.60 11.36
N LEU A 67 11.53 -8.59 10.57
CA LEU A 67 12.54 -7.60 10.94
C LEU A 67 12.11 -6.70 12.09
N PHE A 68 10.81 -6.39 12.19
CA PHE A 68 10.26 -5.51 13.22
C PHE A 68 9.80 -6.24 14.48
N LYS A 69 9.92 -7.57 14.56
CA LYS A 69 9.36 -8.39 15.65
C LYS A 69 9.73 -7.93 17.07
N GLU A 70 10.97 -7.46 17.26
CA GLU A 70 11.51 -7.07 18.57
C GLU A 70 11.71 -5.54 18.69
N GLN A 71 11.07 -4.76 17.81
CA GLN A 71 11.18 -3.30 17.82
C GLN A 71 10.24 -2.67 18.87
N PRO A 72 10.49 -1.41 19.26
CA PRO A 72 9.60 -0.70 20.18
C PRO A 72 8.15 -0.67 19.70
N GLU A 73 7.20 -0.70 20.64
CA GLU A 73 5.76 -0.74 20.35
C GLU A 73 5.31 0.39 19.41
N ASN A 74 5.88 1.59 19.55
CA ASN A 74 5.61 2.71 18.65
C ASN A 74 5.97 2.40 17.19
N THR A 75 7.14 1.78 16.94
CA THR A 75 7.58 1.37 15.60
C THR A 75 6.63 0.33 15.01
N ILE A 76 6.25 -0.66 15.81
CA ILE A 76 5.31 -1.71 15.39
C ILE A 76 3.94 -1.09 15.06
N LYS A 77 3.45 -0.18 15.89
CA LYS A 77 2.17 0.51 15.67
C LYS A 77 2.19 1.32 14.38
N THR A 78 3.22 2.13 14.15
CA THR A 78 3.38 2.87 12.89
C THR A 78 3.42 1.92 11.70
N PHE A 79 4.21 0.84 11.77
CA PHE A 79 4.24 -0.17 10.70
C PHE A 79 2.84 -0.74 10.37
N GLN A 80 2.05 -1.08 11.40
CA GLN A 80 0.69 -1.62 11.21
C GLN A 80 -0.30 -0.58 10.65
N GLU A 81 -0.17 0.69 11.04
CA GLU A 81 -0.98 1.79 10.48
C GLU A 81 -0.68 1.99 9.00
N GLU A 82 0.60 2.06 8.62
CA GLU A 82 1.01 2.19 7.22
C GLU A 82 0.61 0.96 6.39
N LYS A 83 0.67 -0.23 6.99
CA LYS A 83 0.22 -1.47 6.36
C LYS A 83 -1.28 -1.41 6.01
N LYS A 84 -2.11 -0.88 6.90
CA LYS A 84 -3.55 -0.73 6.64
C LYS A 84 -3.83 0.23 5.49
N ILE A 85 -3.07 1.33 5.39
CA ILE A 85 -3.20 2.29 4.28
C ILE A 85 -2.88 1.61 2.95
N ILE A 86 -1.77 0.86 2.88
CA ILE A 86 -1.39 0.17 1.63
C ILE A 86 -2.43 -0.89 1.26
N LEU A 87 -2.88 -1.70 2.24
CA LEU A 87 -3.89 -2.73 1.99
C LEU A 87 -5.23 -2.14 1.54
N SER A 88 -5.69 -1.03 2.11
CA SER A 88 -6.94 -0.39 1.67
C SER A 88 -6.87 0.13 0.24
N VAL A 89 -5.70 0.61 -0.19
CA VAL A 89 -5.44 1.04 -1.58
C VAL A 89 -5.34 -0.14 -2.54
N ILE A 90 -4.81 -1.29 -2.11
CA ILE A 90 -4.72 -2.50 -2.93
C ILE A 90 -6.07 -3.19 -3.07
N GLN A 91 -6.79 -3.38 -1.96
CA GLN A 91 -7.98 -4.21 -1.91
C GLN A 91 -9.18 -3.61 -2.66
N GLN A 92 -9.32 -2.27 -2.67
CA GLN A 92 -10.34 -1.53 -3.41
C GLN A 92 -11.69 -2.27 -3.47
N GLU A 93 -12.20 -2.71 -2.31
CA GLU A 93 -13.39 -3.56 -2.33
C GLU A 93 -14.55 -2.76 -2.94
N TRP A 94 -15.27 -3.39 -3.87
CA TRP A 94 -16.31 -2.70 -4.61
C TRP A 94 -17.41 -2.17 -3.67
N ASN A 95 -17.85 -0.93 -3.88
CA ASN A 95 -18.77 -0.19 -3.00
C ASN A 95 -18.28 -0.02 -1.55
N GLN A 96 -16.99 -0.24 -1.30
CA GLN A 96 -16.39 0.12 -0.03
C GLN A 96 -16.07 1.61 -0.01
N HIS A 97 -16.43 2.26 1.08
CA HIS A 97 -16.08 3.64 1.33
C HIS A 97 -14.56 3.80 1.41
N THR A 98 -14.10 4.92 0.88
CA THR A 98 -12.70 5.30 0.90
C THR A 98 -12.55 6.74 1.38
N TYR A 99 -11.51 6.98 2.16
CA TYR A 99 -11.15 8.31 2.62
C TYR A 99 -10.35 9.10 1.56
N PHE A 100 -10.03 8.47 0.43
CA PHE A 100 -9.32 9.09 -0.67
C PHE A 100 -10.29 9.77 -1.63
N ARG A 101 -10.00 11.02 -1.98
CA ARG A 101 -10.80 11.82 -2.92
C ARG A 101 -10.62 11.42 -4.37
N ASN A 102 -9.45 10.88 -4.70
CA ASN A 102 -9.09 10.43 -6.05
C ASN A 102 -7.93 9.43 -6.00
N CYS A 103 -7.67 8.77 -7.13
CA CYS A 103 -6.63 7.76 -7.26
C CYS A 103 -5.22 8.33 -7.07
N ASP A 104 -4.98 9.60 -7.41
CA ASP A 104 -3.68 10.24 -7.19
C ASP A 104 -3.38 10.43 -5.69
N GLN A 105 -4.38 10.83 -4.90
CA GLN A 105 -4.26 10.92 -3.45
C GLN A 105 -4.01 9.55 -2.83
N ALA A 106 -4.74 8.52 -3.29
CA ALA A 106 -4.52 7.13 -2.85
C ALA A 106 -3.09 6.66 -3.16
N LEU A 107 -2.58 6.96 -4.37
CA LEU A 107 -1.23 6.61 -4.79
C LEU A 107 -0.18 7.33 -3.94
N SER A 108 -0.35 8.64 -3.71
CA SER A 108 0.55 9.43 -2.87
C SER A 108 0.62 8.85 -1.46
N LYS A 109 -0.54 8.52 -0.87
CA LYS A 109 -0.61 7.97 0.48
C LYS A 109 0.00 6.57 0.58
N ALA A 110 -0.22 5.71 -0.41
CA ALA A 110 0.42 4.40 -0.43
C ALA A 110 1.95 4.49 -0.61
N LYS A 111 2.44 5.44 -1.42
CA LYS A 111 3.89 5.70 -1.57
C LYS A 111 4.51 6.27 -0.30
N GLU A 112 3.83 7.21 0.36
CA GLU A 112 4.24 7.73 1.68
C GLU A 112 4.34 6.56 2.67
N ALA A 113 3.32 5.71 2.72
CA ALA A 113 3.30 4.55 3.61
C ALA A 113 4.44 3.57 3.36
N LEU A 114 4.71 3.22 2.09
CA LEU A 114 5.85 2.36 1.72
C LEU A 114 7.18 3.00 2.13
N ASN A 115 7.35 4.29 1.88
CA ASN A 115 8.55 5.02 2.28
C ASN A 115 8.70 5.07 3.80
N THR A 116 7.62 5.24 4.55
CA THR A 116 7.64 5.16 6.02
C THR A 116 8.07 3.78 6.47
N GLN A 117 7.49 2.70 5.93
CA GLN A 117 7.87 1.32 6.27
C GLN A 117 9.37 1.06 6.02
N ILE A 118 9.93 1.56 4.92
CA ILE A 118 11.37 1.49 4.65
C ILE A 118 12.18 2.39 5.57
N ALA A 119 11.70 3.60 5.88
CA ALA A 119 12.40 4.52 6.78
C ALA A 119 12.50 3.97 8.21
N LEU A 120 11.49 3.22 8.67
CA LEU A 120 11.52 2.52 9.95
C LEU A 120 12.65 1.48 10.01
N LEU A 121 13.13 0.94 8.87
CA LEU A 121 14.29 0.05 8.87
C LEU A 121 15.59 0.76 9.27
N LYS A 122 15.69 2.08 9.09
CA LYS A 122 16.85 2.87 9.54
C LYS A 122 16.95 2.98 11.07
N SER A 123 15.89 2.66 11.81
CA SER A 123 15.98 2.54 13.27
C SER A 123 16.37 1.12 13.72
N VAL A 124 16.46 0.17 12.78
CA VAL A 124 16.80 -1.23 13.03
C VAL A 124 18.30 -1.50 12.80
N PHE A 125 18.94 -0.76 11.88
CA PHE A 125 20.35 -0.87 11.51
C PHE A 125 21.08 0.44 11.78
#